data_AF-A0A955RC45-F1
#
_entry.id   AF-A0A955RC45-F1
#
_cell.length_a   1.000
_cell.length_b   1.000
_cell.length_c   1.000
_cell.angle_alpha   90.00
_cell.angle_beta   90.00
_cell.angle_gamma   90.00
#
_symmetry.space_group_name_H-M   'P 1'
#
loop_
_entity.id
_entity.type
_entity.pdbx_description
1 polymer ?
#
loop_
_entity_poly.entity_id
_entity_poly.type
_entity_poly.pdbx_seq_one_letter_code
_entity_poly.pdbx_strand_id
1 'polypeptide(L)' 'MLLVPLLYLATGCHRACEQPWYADRDGDGWGDDRDPVVACEAPPATVERAGDCDDASASVHPDRSDGCNGIDDDCDG' A
#
# COMPACT_ATOMS: atom_id res chain seq x y z
N MET A 1 -43.98 -32.03 1.30
CA MET A 1 -44.19 -31.09 0.19
C MET A 1 -44.85 -29.84 0.74
N LEU A 2 -44.06 -28.81 1.00
CA LEU A 2 -44.52 -27.42 0.98
C LEU A 2 -43.28 -26.57 0.70
N LEU A 3 -43.22 -26.15 -0.56
CA LEU A 3 -42.27 -25.22 -1.13
C LEU A 3 -42.63 -23.82 -0.61
N VAL A 4 -41.64 -23.09 -0.10
CA VAL A 4 -41.63 -21.63 -0.13
C VAL A 4 -40.46 -21.23 -1.05
N PRO A 5 -40.70 -20.36 -2.06
CA PRO A 5 -39.82 -20.16 -3.21
C PRO A 5 -38.75 -19.08 -2.97
N LEU A 6 -37.80 -18.98 -3.90
CA LEU A 6 -36.72 -17.98 -3.99
C LEU A 6 -37.17 -16.56 -3.60
N LEU A 7 -36.47 -15.92 -2.66
CA LEU A 7 -36.24 -14.47 -2.71
C LEU A 7 -34.94 -14.07 -1.97
N TYR A 8 -34.00 -13.56 -2.76
CA TYR A 8 -32.72 -12.91 -2.47
C TYR A 8 -32.64 -12.06 -1.18
N LEU A 9 -31.44 -12.05 -0.55
CA LEU A 9 -30.69 -10.93 0.08
C LEU A 9 -29.71 -11.53 1.14
N ALA A 10 -28.39 -11.60 1.05
CA ALA A 10 -27.38 -11.14 0.11
C ALA A 10 -26.11 -11.98 0.35
N THR A 11 -25.44 -12.43 -0.72
CA THR A 11 -24.05 -12.94 -0.66
C THR A 11 -23.06 -11.78 -0.47
N GLY A 12 -23.23 -10.95 0.56
CA GLY A 12 -22.76 -9.57 0.55
C GLY A 12 -21.73 -9.15 1.59
N CYS A 13 -20.97 -10.05 2.21
CA CYS A 13 -19.87 -9.70 3.13
C CYS A 13 -18.50 -9.99 2.50
N HIS A 14 -18.25 -9.51 1.28
CA HIS A 14 -16.87 -9.23 0.90
C HIS A 14 -16.51 -8.00 1.71
N ARG A 15 -15.60 -8.13 2.69
CA ARG A 15 -15.05 -6.94 3.36
C ARG A 15 -14.63 -5.97 2.27
N ALA A 16 -15.10 -4.73 2.35
CA ALA A 16 -14.59 -3.69 1.47
C ALA A 16 -13.07 -3.72 1.63
N CYS A 17 -12.35 -3.86 0.52
CA CYS A 17 -10.90 -3.86 0.61
C CYS A 17 -10.47 -2.49 1.09
N GLU A 18 -9.81 -2.51 2.24
CA GLU A 18 -9.39 -1.33 2.99
C GLU A 18 -7.87 -1.30 3.14
N GLN A 19 -7.14 -2.19 2.43
CA GLN A 19 -5.69 -2.22 2.43
C GLN A 19 -5.14 -1.12 1.52
N PRO A 20 -4.37 -0.16 2.05
CA PRO A 20 -3.68 0.82 1.25
C PRO A 20 -2.44 0.20 0.59
N TRP A 21 -2.21 0.58 -0.66
CA TRP A 21 -1.02 0.26 -1.43
C TRP A 21 -0.36 1.55 -1.88
N TYR A 22 0.96 1.60 -1.75
CA TYR A 22 1.77 2.79 -1.98
C TYR A 22 2.62 2.57 -3.23
N ALA A 23 2.71 3.57 -4.11
CA ALA A 23 3.51 3.45 -5.32
C ALA A 23 4.99 3.33 -4.96
N ASP A 24 5.67 2.34 -5.53
CA ASP A 24 7.10 2.07 -5.32
C ASP A 24 7.79 2.19 -6.68
N ARG A 25 8.33 3.39 -6.97
CA ARG A 25 8.85 3.71 -8.31
C ARG A 25 10.31 3.31 -8.49
N ASP A 26 11.08 3.25 -7.43
CA ASP A 26 12.50 2.90 -7.47
C ASP A 26 12.79 1.44 -7.10
N GLY A 27 11.80 0.73 -6.54
CA GLY A 27 11.81 -0.70 -6.31
C GLY A 27 12.51 -1.13 -5.03
N ASP A 28 12.55 -0.28 -3.99
CA ASP A 28 13.19 -0.61 -2.73
C ASP A 28 12.29 -1.29 -1.69
N GLY A 29 10.98 -1.36 -1.98
CA GLY A 29 9.99 -2.00 -1.13
C GLY A 29 9.25 -1.04 -0.19
N TRP A 30 9.52 0.25 -0.24
CA TRP A 30 8.74 1.32 0.37
C TRP A 30 8.06 2.16 -0.72
N GLY A 31 6.93 2.79 -0.39
CA GLY A 31 6.20 3.59 -1.36
C GLY A 31 5.74 4.93 -0.84
N ASP A 32 5.40 5.80 -1.79
CA ASP A 32 4.91 7.17 -1.56
C ASP A 32 3.56 7.15 -0.82
N ASP A 33 3.52 7.79 0.35
CA ASP A 33 2.36 7.84 1.24
C ASP A 33 1.34 8.94 0.90
N ARG A 34 1.63 9.78 -0.11
CA ARG A 34 0.81 10.95 -0.48
C ARG A 34 -0.50 10.61 -1.17
N ASP A 35 -0.57 9.49 -1.90
CA ASP A 35 -1.76 9.07 -2.65
C ASP A 35 -1.91 7.53 -2.69
N PRO A 36 -2.30 6.91 -1.56
CA PRO A 36 -2.45 5.46 -1.50
C PRO A 36 -3.66 4.97 -2.29
N VAL A 37 -3.50 3.84 -2.98
CA VAL A 37 -4.59 3.13 -3.65
C VAL A 37 -5.12 2.05 -2.73
N VAL A 38 -6.42 2.11 -2.43
CA VAL A 38 -7.07 1.08 -1.61
C VAL A 38 -7.56 -0.07 -2.50
N ALA A 39 -7.04 -1.28 -2.27
CA ALA A 39 -7.35 -2.45 -3.09
C ALA A 39 -7.24 -3.77 -2.30
N CYS A 40 -7.84 -4.84 -2.83
CA CYS A 40 -7.80 -6.18 -2.19
C CYS A 40 -6.46 -6.88 -2.37
N GLU A 41 -5.84 -6.61 -3.49
CA GLU A 41 -4.61 -7.19 -3.98
C GLU A 41 -3.76 -6.02 -4.48
N ALA A 42 -2.45 -6.19 -4.42
CA ALA A 42 -1.49 -5.19 -4.86
C ALA A 42 -1.75 -4.78 -6.32
N PRO A 43 -2.04 -3.50 -6.59
CA PRO A 43 -1.86 -2.96 -7.92
C PRO A 43 -0.41 -3.13 -8.39
N PRO A 44 -0.15 -3.17 -9.71
CA PRO A 44 1.22 -3.20 -10.23
C PRO A 44 2.07 -2.03 -9.71
N ALA A 45 3.34 -2.30 -9.40
CA ALA A 45 4.31 -1.31 -8.89
C ALA A 45 3.85 -0.61 -7.60
N THR A 46 3.25 -1.38 -6.68
CA THR A 46 2.88 -0.89 -5.35
C THR A 46 3.30 -1.86 -4.26
N VAL A 47 3.46 -1.34 -3.05
CA VAL A 47 3.88 -2.07 -1.85
C VAL A 47 3.00 -1.71 -0.65
N GLU A 48 3.03 -2.54 0.40
CA GLU A 48 2.27 -2.31 1.64
C GLU A 48 2.95 -1.31 2.58
N ARG A 49 4.25 -1.07 2.40
CA ARG A 49 5.06 -0.23 3.29
C ARG A 49 5.06 1.22 2.79
N ALA A 50 4.68 2.14 3.65
CA ALA A 50 4.62 3.58 3.36
C ALA A 50 5.78 4.34 4.00
N GLY A 51 6.02 5.55 3.52
CA GLY A 51 6.95 6.48 4.16
C GLY A 51 8.25 6.65 3.39
N ASP A 52 8.25 6.29 2.11
CA ASP A 52 9.33 6.69 1.21
C ASP A 52 9.25 8.20 0.95
N CYS A 53 10.31 8.91 1.36
CA CYS A 53 10.47 10.33 1.19
C CYS A 53 11.08 10.73 -0.17
N ASP A 54 11.75 9.81 -0.88
CA ASP A 54 12.35 10.00 -2.21
C ASP A 54 12.18 8.78 -3.14
N ASP A 55 10.97 8.67 -3.69
CA ASP A 55 10.47 7.67 -4.68
C ASP A 55 11.19 7.71 -6.06
N ALA A 56 12.42 8.21 -6.09
CA ALA A 56 13.34 8.16 -7.22
C ALA A 56 14.70 7.53 -6.85
N SER A 57 14.89 7.15 -5.59
CA SER A 57 16.17 6.69 -5.03
C SER A 57 15.98 5.54 -4.04
N ALA A 58 16.19 4.32 -4.54
CA ALA A 58 16.15 3.08 -3.75
C ALA A 58 17.18 2.97 -2.60
N SER A 59 17.93 4.05 -2.33
CA SER A 59 18.85 4.19 -1.20
C SER A 59 18.36 5.16 -0.13
N VAL A 60 17.15 5.70 -0.28
CA VAL A 60 16.50 6.64 0.63
C VAL A 60 15.14 6.05 1.01
N HIS A 61 15.03 5.47 2.19
CA HIS A 61 13.80 4.82 2.67
C HIS A 61 13.90 4.47 4.17
N PRO A 62 12.80 4.24 4.90
CA PRO A 62 12.81 4.08 6.36
C PRO A 62 13.62 2.92 6.99
N ASP A 63 14.17 2.01 6.17
CA ASP A 63 15.09 0.96 6.65
C ASP A 63 16.57 1.30 6.44
N ARG A 64 16.87 2.46 5.84
CA ARG A 64 18.24 2.94 5.69
C ARG A 64 18.78 3.45 7.02
N SER A 65 20.07 3.72 7.04
CA SER A 65 20.69 4.49 8.11
C SER A 65 21.19 5.79 7.51
N ASP A 66 20.99 6.90 8.21
CA ASP A 66 21.54 8.20 7.81
C ASP A 66 23.06 8.09 7.57
N GLY A 67 23.47 8.39 6.33
CA GLY A 67 24.87 8.37 5.89
C GLY A 67 25.70 9.56 6.38
N CYS A 68 25.15 10.46 7.20
CA CYS A 68 25.74 11.73 7.62
C CYS A 68 26.19 12.60 6.43
N ASN A 69 25.43 12.53 5.33
CA ASN A 69 25.68 13.23 4.06
C ASN A 69 24.85 14.54 3.96
N GLY A 70 23.99 14.82 4.95
CA GLY A 70 23.06 15.95 4.95
C GLY A 70 21.77 15.71 4.17
N ILE A 71 21.51 14.47 3.77
CA ILE A 71 20.26 13.96 3.20
C ILE A 71 19.61 13.11 4.29
N ASP A 72 18.28 13.19 4.40
CA ASP A 72 17.48 12.30 5.24
C ASP A 72 17.35 10.96 4.50
N ASP A 73 18.30 10.05 4.72
CA ASP A 73 18.33 8.76 4.02
C ASP A 73 17.30 7.76 4.59
N ASP A 74 16.88 7.93 5.85
CA ASP A 74 15.96 7.03 6.57
C ASP A 74 14.56 7.63 6.81
N CYS A 75 14.27 8.75 6.17
CA CYS A 75 12.95 9.37 6.11
C CYS A 75 12.32 9.62 7.50
N ASP A 76 13.14 10.05 8.47
CA ASP A 76 12.72 10.28 9.87
C ASP A 76 12.68 11.77 10.29
N GLY A 77 12.98 12.69 9.35
CA GLY A 77 13.19 14.13 9.57
C GLY A 77 11.98 15.05 9.69
#